data_AF-V5HCP5-F1
#
_entry.id   AF-V5HCP5-F1
#
_cell.length_a   1.000
_cell.length_b   1.000
_cell.length_c   1.000
_cell.angle_alpha   90.00
_cell.angle_beta   90.00
_cell.angle_gamma   90.00
#
_symmetry.space_group_name_H-M   'P 1'
#
loop_
_entity.id
_entity.type
_entity.pdbx_description
1 polymer ?
#
loop_
_entity_poly.entity_id
_entity_poly.type
_entity_poly.pdbx_seq_one_letter_code
_entity_poly.pdbx_strand_id
1 'polypeptide(L)'
;MVPANVLTLAASAVLTAAIASIVLASVMVLVVVVCRRFRLNPDNVATPVAASLGDITTLALLAGLATLLHVVLGNHQWVSGAALALVIVLAPLWALLAHRNPYTREVLSQGWVPILLAVVISSGGGYILEYASEKFTGLAAYQPVINGVAGNLVSVQASRISTYLHLSAQKGSLPEGEARCVGPWAVFFGPCMHARTARLLLLLLVPGQLIFVAVIDHVEGPGDAFRGPFVGLYMAAAIVQVCLLLYLARVLVYVLWTRGQDPDNAAIPFLTALGDLLGSGLLALVYLSILQLSPNETVDTTPSALTTAPSNHTT
;
A
#
# COMPACT_ATOMS: atom_id res chain seq x y z
N MET A 1 -25.44 10.04 -15.90
CA MET A 1 -25.11 10.97 -14.79
C MET A 1 -24.16 10.23 -13.85
N VAL A 2 -22.97 10.76 -13.61
CA VAL A 2 -22.07 10.19 -12.59
C VAL A 2 -22.69 10.50 -11.22
N PRO A 3 -22.81 9.54 -10.29
CA PRO A 3 -23.34 9.82 -8.96
C PRO A 3 -22.51 10.91 -8.29
N ALA A 4 -23.13 11.89 -7.63
CA ALA A 4 -22.44 13.02 -7.01
C ALA A 4 -21.34 12.59 -6.01
N ASN A 5 -21.54 11.45 -5.35
CA ASN A 5 -20.57 10.85 -4.43
C ASN A 5 -19.33 10.33 -5.16
N VAL A 6 -19.49 9.76 -6.36
CA VAL A 6 -18.37 9.28 -7.19
C VAL A 6 -17.54 10.46 -7.69
N LEU A 7 -18.19 11.55 -8.12
CA LEU A 7 -17.48 12.76 -8.54
C LEU A 7 -16.69 13.37 -7.38
N THR A 8 -17.27 13.40 -6.19
CA THR A 8 -16.63 13.94 -4.99
C THR A 8 -15.44 13.08 -4.58
N LEU A 9 -15.59 11.75 -4.59
CA LEU A 9 -14.51 10.80 -4.30
C LEU A 9 -13.35 10.93 -5.30
N ALA A 10 -13.66 11.02 -6.59
CA ALA A 10 -12.65 11.21 -7.63
C ALA A 10 -11.91 12.55 -7.46
N ALA A 11 -12.64 13.63 -7.21
CA ALA A 11 -12.06 14.95 -6.99
C ALA A 11 -11.17 14.99 -5.73
N SER A 12 -11.64 14.43 -4.60
CA SER A 12 -10.84 14.36 -3.38
C SER A 12 -9.60 13.49 -3.58
N ALA A 13 -9.72 12.32 -4.23
CA ALA A 13 -8.59 11.44 -4.47
C ALA A 13 -7.52 12.08 -5.36
N VAL A 14 -7.92 12.68 -6.48
CA VAL A 14 -6.98 13.34 -7.41
C VAL A 14 -6.33 14.57 -6.79
N LEU A 15 -7.09 15.37 -6.05
CA LEU A 15 -6.55 16.55 -5.35
C LEU A 15 -5.62 16.16 -4.21
N THR A 16 -5.98 15.13 -3.43
CA THR A 16 -5.09 14.52 -2.43
C THR A 16 -3.80 14.06 -3.08
N ALA A 17 -3.86 13.31 -4.18
CA ALA A 17 -2.66 12.82 -4.86
C ALA A 17 -1.76 13.97 -5.31
N ALA A 18 -2.34 15.05 -5.86
CA ALA A 18 -1.59 16.23 -6.29
C ALA A 18 -0.91 16.96 -5.11
N ILE A 19 -1.66 17.26 -4.04
CA ILE A 19 -1.14 17.99 -2.87
C ILE A 19 -0.14 17.13 -2.09
N ALA A 20 -0.48 15.86 -1.84
CA ALA A 20 0.39 14.92 -1.15
C ALA A 20 1.71 14.72 -1.91
N SER A 21 1.68 14.64 -3.25
CA SER A 21 2.91 14.50 -4.04
C SER A 21 3.85 15.69 -3.87
N ILE A 22 3.32 16.92 -3.77
CA ILE A 22 4.14 18.13 -3.54
C ILE A 22 4.75 18.09 -2.13
N VAL A 23 3.93 17.79 -1.12
CA VAL A 23 4.39 17.71 0.28
C VAL A 23 5.45 16.63 0.42
N LEU A 24 5.17 15.41 -0.04
CA LEU A 24 6.09 14.28 0.04
C LEU A 24 7.36 14.51 -0.76
N ALA A 25 7.29 15.05 -1.97
CA ALA A 25 8.49 15.37 -2.75
C ALA A 25 9.40 16.37 -2.01
N SER A 26 8.83 17.41 -1.41
CA SER A 26 9.61 18.40 -0.64
C SER A 26 10.27 17.80 0.60
N VAL A 27 9.54 16.97 1.35
CA VAL A 27 10.07 16.23 2.51
C VAL A 27 11.17 15.27 2.07
N MET A 28 10.98 14.53 0.98
CA MET A 28 11.95 13.57 0.48
C MET A 28 13.25 14.23 0.02
N VAL A 29 13.15 15.36 -0.68
CA VAL A 29 14.33 16.16 -1.04
C VAL A 29 15.07 16.61 0.22
N LEU A 30 14.37 17.11 1.24
CA LEU A 30 14.97 17.52 2.50
C LEU A 30 15.69 16.36 3.18
N VAL A 31 15.04 15.21 3.32
CA VAL A 31 15.61 14.02 3.96
C VAL A 31 16.87 13.55 3.23
N VAL A 32 16.83 13.49 1.89
CA VAL A 32 17.99 13.09 1.08
C VAL A 32 19.15 14.08 1.23
N VAL A 33 18.89 15.39 1.21
CA VAL A 33 19.92 16.43 1.40
C VAL A 33 20.55 16.32 2.79
N VAL A 34 19.73 16.12 3.83
CA VAL A 34 20.19 15.92 5.21
C VAL A 34 21.04 14.66 5.32
N CYS A 35 20.59 13.53 4.76
CA CYS A 35 21.37 12.29 4.75
C CYS A 35 22.73 12.48 4.08
N ARG A 36 22.77 13.15 2.93
CA ARG A 36 24.03 13.48 2.23
C ARG A 36 24.94 14.38 3.08
N ARG A 37 24.38 15.36 3.80
CA ARG A 37 25.15 16.24 4.69
C ARG A 37 25.82 15.48 5.83
N PHE A 38 25.13 14.48 6.40
CA PHE A 38 25.64 13.63 7.47
C PHE A 38 26.35 12.35 6.99
N ARG A 39 26.53 12.18 5.66
CA ARG A 39 27.10 10.97 5.04
C ARG A 39 26.37 9.67 5.43
N LEU A 40 25.08 9.78 5.71
CA LEU A 40 24.19 8.64 5.92
C LEU A 40 23.72 8.13 4.56
N ASN A 41 23.54 6.81 4.44
CA ASN A 41 22.90 6.25 3.25
C ASN A 41 21.42 6.68 3.24
N PRO A 42 20.96 7.43 2.21
CA PRO A 42 19.59 7.91 2.14
C PRO A 42 18.57 6.75 2.18
N ASP A 43 18.84 5.58 1.64
CA ASP A 43 17.85 4.48 1.60
C ASP A 43 17.53 3.91 2.99
N ASN A 44 18.44 4.08 3.94
CA ASN A 44 18.21 3.64 5.32
C ASN A 44 17.27 4.60 6.10
N VAL A 45 17.05 5.82 5.60
CA VAL A 45 16.26 6.86 6.29
C VAL A 45 15.13 7.36 5.41
N ALA A 46 15.44 7.79 4.19
CA ALA A 46 14.50 8.29 3.19
C ALA A 46 13.44 7.25 2.85
N THR A 47 13.78 5.98 2.60
CA THR A 47 12.78 4.98 2.21
C THR A 47 11.76 4.68 3.33
N PRO A 48 12.15 4.47 4.60
CA PRO A 48 11.20 4.36 5.71
C PRO A 48 10.40 5.65 5.98
N VAL A 49 11.02 6.83 5.83
CA VAL A 49 10.34 8.12 6.00
C VAL A 49 9.32 8.35 4.88
N ALA A 50 9.67 8.01 3.63
CA ALA A 50 8.77 8.08 2.48
C ALA A 50 7.53 7.22 2.71
N ALA A 51 7.74 5.97 3.14
CA ALA A 51 6.66 5.02 3.42
C ALA A 51 5.74 5.53 4.52
N SER A 52 6.29 5.88 5.69
CA SER A 52 5.48 6.28 6.85
C SER A 52 4.81 7.65 6.72
N LEU A 53 5.53 8.69 6.28
CA LEU A 53 4.93 10.01 6.05
C LEU A 53 4.02 10.01 4.83
N GLY A 54 4.30 9.16 3.83
CA GLY A 54 3.46 8.94 2.66
C GLY A 54 2.04 8.57 3.06
N ASP A 55 1.90 7.47 3.79
CA ASP A 55 0.60 6.94 4.20
C ASP A 55 -0.15 7.93 5.10
N ILE A 56 0.53 8.52 6.09
CA ILE A 56 -0.10 9.48 7.01
C ILE A 56 -0.58 10.74 6.26
N THR A 57 0.27 11.31 5.40
CA THR A 57 -0.05 12.54 4.68
C THR A 57 -1.20 12.32 3.70
N THR A 58 -1.16 11.20 2.96
CA THR A 58 -2.21 10.88 1.98
C THR A 58 -3.55 10.60 2.65
N LEU A 59 -3.59 9.79 3.72
CA LEU A 59 -4.83 9.49 4.44
C LEU A 59 -5.40 10.74 5.14
N ALA A 60 -4.56 11.55 5.79
CA ALA A 60 -5.02 12.78 6.45
C ALA A 60 -5.57 13.79 5.43
N LEU A 61 -4.90 13.99 4.29
CA LEU A 61 -5.37 14.87 3.23
C LEU A 61 -6.62 14.33 2.55
N LEU A 62 -6.70 13.01 2.31
CA LEU A 62 -7.89 12.38 1.75
C LEU A 62 -9.10 12.56 2.66
N ALA A 63 -8.97 12.26 3.95
CA ALA A 63 -10.04 12.46 4.91
C ALA A 63 -10.45 13.94 4.96
N GLY A 64 -9.49 14.86 5.10
CA GLY A 64 -9.77 16.29 5.18
C GLY A 64 -10.44 16.86 3.91
N LEU A 65 -9.93 16.52 2.73
CA LEU A 65 -10.48 16.99 1.45
C LEU A 65 -11.83 16.33 1.13
N ALA A 66 -12.01 15.05 1.46
CA ALA A 66 -13.30 14.39 1.33
C ALA A 66 -14.34 15.05 2.23
N THR A 67 -14.01 15.34 3.50
CA THR A 67 -14.91 16.08 4.41
C THR A 67 -15.20 17.49 3.90
N LEU A 68 -14.19 18.22 3.43
CA LEU A 68 -14.37 19.56 2.87
C LEU A 68 -15.30 19.55 1.67
N LEU A 69 -15.03 18.70 0.67
CA LEU A 69 -15.82 18.65 -0.56
C LEU A 69 -17.22 18.07 -0.35
N HIS A 70 -17.37 17.06 0.51
CA HIS A 70 -18.64 16.37 0.72
C HIS A 70 -19.54 17.07 1.74
N VAL A 71 -18.99 17.43 2.92
CA VAL A 71 -19.79 17.95 4.05
C VAL A 71 -19.91 19.46 3.97
N VAL A 72 -18.80 20.17 3.75
CA VAL A 72 -18.80 21.65 3.77
C VAL A 72 -19.32 22.22 2.46
N LEU A 73 -18.94 21.62 1.33
CA LEU A 73 -19.30 22.06 -0.02
C LEU A 73 -20.40 21.19 -0.68
N GLY A 74 -21.08 20.31 0.07
CA GLY A 74 -22.08 19.39 -0.48
C GLY A 74 -23.21 20.06 -1.28
N ASN A 75 -23.55 21.31 -0.95
CA ASN A 75 -24.54 22.13 -1.69
C ASN A 75 -24.00 22.69 -3.03
N HIS A 76 -22.69 22.61 -3.27
CA HIS A 76 -21.99 23.15 -4.43
C HIS A 76 -21.21 22.05 -5.18
N GLN A 77 -21.91 21.03 -5.67
CA GLN A 77 -21.33 19.88 -6.37
C GLN A 77 -20.49 20.26 -7.61
N TRP A 78 -20.73 21.44 -8.20
CA TRP A 78 -19.92 21.97 -9.29
C TRP A 78 -18.46 22.18 -8.90
N VAL A 79 -18.16 22.39 -7.61
CA VAL A 79 -16.79 22.61 -7.12
C VAL A 79 -15.94 21.34 -7.26
N SER A 80 -16.48 20.17 -6.93
CA SER A 80 -15.80 18.89 -7.15
C SER A 80 -15.49 18.68 -8.64
N GLY A 81 -16.44 19.00 -9.51
CA GLY A 81 -16.24 18.96 -10.96
C GLY A 81 -15.18 19.95 -11.46
N ALA A 82 -15.21 21.20 -10.96
CA ALA A 82 -14.24 22.23 -11.32
C ALA A 82 -12.82 21.90 -10.83
N ALA A 83 -12.69 21.38 -9.61
CA ALA A 83 -11.40 20.94 -9.06
C ALA A 83 -10.79 19.80 -9.89
N LEU A 84 -11.60 18.81 -10.26
CA LEU A 84 -11.16 17.71 -11.12
C LEU A 84 -10.77 18.22 -12.52
N ALA A 85 -11.59 19.08 -13.11
CA ALA A 85 -11.31 19.68 -14.41
C ALA A 85 -10.00 20.49 -14.39
N LEU A 86 -9.75 21.27 -13.33
CA LEU A 86 -8.52 22.03 -13.15
C LEU A 86 -7.28 21.11 -13.17
N VAL A 87 -7.32 19.99 -12.43
CA VAL A 87 -6.19 19.05 -12.41
C VAL A 87 -5.99 18.39 -13.78
N ILE A 88 -7.08 18.01 -14.46
CA ILE A 88 -7.01 17.42 -15.81
C ILE A 88 -6.40 18.42 -16.82
N VAL A 89 -6.78 19.70 -16.75
CA VAL A 89 -6.24 20.74 -17.63
C VAL A 89 -4.78 21.04 -17.33
N LEU A 90 -4.36 20.98 -16.07
CA LEU A 90 -2.96 21.18 -15.67
C LEU A 90 -2.07 19.96 -15.95
N ALA A 91 -2.63 18.74 -15.96
CA ALA A 91 -1.88 17.50 -16.21
C ALA A 91 -1.01 17.52 -17.48
N PRO A 92 -1.49 17.94 -18.68
CA PRO A 92 -0.64 18.01 -19.87
C PRO A 92 0.49 19.03 -19.72
N LEU A 93 0.26 20.16 -19.04
CA LEU A 93 1.31 21.13 -18.77
C LEU A 93 2.44 20.50 -17.93
N TRP A 94 2.08 19.81 -16.85
CA TRP A 94 3.05 19.11 -16.01
C TRP A 94 3.76 17.96 -16.75
N ALA A 95 3.03 17.21 -17.57
CA ALA A 95 3.61 16.15 -18.40
C ALA A 95 4.62 16.72 -19.41
N LEU A 96 4.33 17.86 -20.04
CA LEU A 96 5.26 18.54 -20.95
C LEU A 96 6.51 19.03 -20.23
N LEU A 97 6.36 19.63 -19.04
CA LEU A 97 7.49 20.07 -18.21
C LEU A 97 8.36 18.87 -17.78
N ALA A 98 7.75 17.78 -17.33
CA ALA A 98 8.45 16.56 -16.95
C ALA A 98 9.12 15.85 -18.14
N HIS A 99 8.52 15.90 -19.33
CA HIS A 99 9.11 15.30 -20.53
C HIS A 99 10.34 16.07 -21.03
N ARG A 100 10.38 17.39 -20.84
CA ARG A 100 11.53 18.22 -21.23
C ARG A 100 12.74 18.02 -20.34
N ASN A 101 12.55 17.60 -19.09
CA ASN A 101 13.64 17.36 -18.17
C ASN A 101 14.20 15.92 -18.36
N PRO A 102 15.49 15.77 -18.71
CA PRO A 102 16.08 14.45 -18.98
C PRO A 102 16.02 13.49 -17.77
N TYR A 103 16.02 14.02 -16.55
CA TYR A 103 15.97 13.20 -15.33
C TYR A 103 14.58 12.63 -15.03
N THR A 104 13.50 13.27 -15.51
CA THR A 104 12.12 12.85 -15.25
C THR A 104 11.45 12.21 -16.47
N ARG A 105 12.01 12.42 -17.67
CA ARG A 105 11.49 11.88 -18.92
C ARG A 105 11.41 10.35 -18.91
N GLU A 106 12.43 9.67 -18.37
CA GLU A 106 12.45 8.20 -18.31
C GLU A 106 11.30 7.68 -17.45
N VAL A 107 11.12 8.23 -16.25
CA VAL A 107 10.02 7.89 -15.33
C VAL A 107 8.65 8.10 -15.98
N LEU A 108 8.44 9.25 -16.64
CA LEU A 108 7.19 9.54 -17.35
C LEU A 108 6.93 8.57 -18.51
N SER A 109 7.97 8.07 -19.19
CA SER A 109 7.81 7.19 -20.34
C SER A 109 7.63 5.71 -19.97
N GLN A 110 8.34 5.24 -18.93
CA GLN A 110 8.38 3.82 -18.57
C GLN A 110 7.47 3.46 -17.39
N GLY A 111 7.05 4.44 -16.58
CA GLY A 111 6.28 4.20 -15.36
C GLY A 111 4.82 3.75 -15.57
N TRP A 112 4.24 3.97 -16.76
CA TRP A 112 2.82 3.68 -16.99
C TRP A 112 2.47 2.20 -16.90
N VAL A 113 3.27 1.33 -17.52
CA VAL A 113 2.95 -0.10 -17.59
C VAL A 113 2.90 -0.73 -16.19
N PRO A 114 3.92 -0.56 -15.32
CA PRO A 114 3.86 -1.08 -13.96
C PRO A 114 2.71 -0.51 -13.13
N ILE A 115 2.44 0.80 -13.23
CA ILE A 115 1.36 1.45 -12.47
C ILE A 115 -0.01 0.92 -12.91
N LEU A 116 -0.28 0.83 -14.21
CA LEU A 116 -1.55 0.32 -14.71
C LEU A 116 -1.77 -1.15 -14.34
N LEU A 117 -0.72 -1.98 -14.43
CA LEU A 117 -0.79 -3.37 -13.98
C LEU A 117 -1.04 -3.47 -12.47
N ALA A 118 -0.39 -2.62 -11.67
CA ALA A 118 -0.61 -2.55 -10.23
C ALA A 118 -2.07 -2.19 -9.89
N VAL A 119 -2.67 -1.22 -10.59
CA VAL A 119 -4.09 -0.87 -10.41
C VAL A 119 -5.01 -2.06 -10.70
N VAL A 120 -4.75 -2.81 -11.77
CA VAL A 120 -5.54 -4.02 -12.11
C VAL A 120 -5.42 -5.09 -11.01
N ILE A 121 -4.22 -5.34 -10.51
CA ILE A 121 -3.99 -6.34 -9.45
C ILE A 121 -4.64 -5.90 -8.13
N SER A 122 -4.43 -4.64 -7.72
CA SER A 122 -4.98 -4.09 -6.48
C SER A 122 -6.51 -4.03 -6.52
N SER A 123 -7.13 -3.83 -7.69
CA SER A 123 -8.59 -3.92 -7.87
C SER A 123 -9.14 -5.30 -7.48
N GLY A 124 -8.40 -6.38 -7.75
CA GLY A 124 -8.76 -7.72 -7.28
C GLY A 124 -8.75 -7.83 -5.76
N GLY A 125 -7.77 -7.21 -5.09
CA GLY A 125 -7.71 -7.11 -3.63
C GLY A 125 -8.87 -6.30 -3.06
N GLY A 126 -9.18 -5.16 -3.67
CA GLY A 126 -10.33 -4.33 -3.31
C GLY A 126 -11.67 -5.06 -3.41
N TYR A 127 -11.87 -5.87 -4.45
CA TYR A 127 -13.08 -6.68 -4.60
C TYR A 127 -13.20 -7.78 -3.52
N ILE A 128 -12.08 -8.44 -3.19
CA ILE A 128 -12.05 -9.41 -2.08
C ILE A 128 -12.38 -8.72 -0.75
N LEU A 129 -11.80 -7.53 -0.52
CA LEU A 129 -12.06 -6.74 0.68
C LEU A 129 -13.54 -6.34 0.77
N GLU A 130 -14.13 -5.82 -0.30
CA GLU A 130 -15.55 -5.43 -0.34
C GLU A 130 -16.43 -6.62 0.07
N TYR A 131 -16.28 -7.75 -0.62
CA TYR A 131 -17.03 -8.97 -0.32
C TYR A 131 -16.79 -9.50 1.11
N ALA A 132 -15.54 -9.47 1.59
CA ALA A 132 -15.20 -9.96 2.92
C ALA A 132 -15.69 -9.01 4.03
N SER A 133 -15.67 -7.70 3.79
CA SER A 133 -16.12 -6.68 4.75
C SER A 133 -17.63 -6.67 4.94
N GLU A 134 -18.40 -6.99 3.90
CA GLU A 134 -19.85 -7.20 4.02
C GLU A 134 -20.19 -8.41 4.87
N LYS A 135 -19.31 -9.42 4.89
CA LYS A 135 -19.54 -10.70 5.56
C LYS A 135 -18.97 -10.78 6.98
N PHE A 136 -17.90 -10.03 7.26
CA PHE A 136 -17.15 -10.10 8.51
C PHE A 136 -16.95 -8.71 9.12
N THR A 137 -17.65 -8.43 10.21
CA THR A 137 -17.53 -7.19 10.97
C THR A 137 -16.11 -7.04 11.53
N GLY A 138 -15.54 -5.83 11.47
CA GLY A 138 -14.19 -5.52 11.95
C GLY A 138 -13.04 -5.91 11.00
N LEU A 139 -13.29 -6.72 9.95
CA LEU A 139 -12.24 -7.11 8.99
C LEU A 139 -11.57 -5.90 8.33
N ALA A 140 -12.38 -4.89 7.99
CA ALA A 140 -11.92 -3.69 7.32
C ALA A 140 -10.88 -2.89 8.14
N ALA A 141 -10.86 -3.01 9.47
CA ALA A 141 -9.87 -2.33 10.31
C ALA A 141 -8.48 -2.97 10.28
N TYR A 142 -8.41 -4.29 10.06
CA TYR A 142 -7.14 -5.03 9.94
C TYR A 142 -6.52 -4.93 8.55
N GLN A 143 -7.32 -4.60 7.53
CA GLN A 143 -6.87 -4.56 6.15
C GLN A 143 -5.74 -3.54 5.88
N PRO A 144 -5.82 -2.27 6.35
CA PRO A 144 -4.74 -1.31 6.15
C PRO A 144 -3.45 -1.73 6.86
N VAL A 145 -3.55 -2.45 7.98
CA VAL A 145 -2.39 -2.90 8.75
C VAL A 145 -1.68 -4.05 8.04
N ILE A 146 -2.42 -5.08 7.64
CA ILE A 146 -1.82 -6.26 7.01
C ILE A 146 -1.16 -5.88 5.67
N ASN A 147 -1.83 -5.05 4.86
CA ASN A 147 -1.30 -4.59 3.58
C ASN A 147 -0.22 -3.53 3.74
N GLY A 148 -0.46 -2.51 4.57
CA GLY A 148 0.45 -1.37 4.72
C GLY A 148 1.81 -1.79 5.28
N VAL A 149 1.83 -2.63 6.33
CA VAL A 149 3.08 -3.15 6.87
C VAL A 149 3.81 -4.01 5.85
N ALA A 150 3.12 -4.93 5.17
CA ALA A 150 3.73 -5.80 4.18
C ALA A 150 4.30 -5.01 2.98
N GLY A 151 3.52 -4.07 2.43
CA GLY A 151 3.89 -3.18 1.33
C GLY A 151 5.09 -2.30 1.67
N ASN A 152 5.14 -1.74 2.87
CA ASN A 152 6.24 -0.89 3.31
C ASN A 152 7.54 -1.69 3.52
N LEU A 153 7.48 -2.89 4.12
CA LEU A 153 8.65 -3.76 4.28
C LEU A 153 9.21 -4.22 2.94
N VAL A 154 8.34 -4.65 2.02
CA VAL A 154 8.80 -5.11 0.70
C VAL A 154 9.36 -3.97 -0.15
N SER A 155 8.83 -2.75 -0.01
CA SER A 155 9.35 -1.55 -0.67
C SER A 155 10.77 -1.22 -0.21
N VAL A 156 11.03 -1.30 1.10
CA VAL A 156 12.39 -1.13 1.66
C VAL A 156 13.35 -2.19 1.10
N GLN A 157 12.91 -3.46 1.02
CA GLN A 157 13.74 -4.51 0.45
C GLN A 157 14.01 -4.28 -1.04
N ALA A 158 12.98 -3.94 -1.83
CA ALA A 158 13.10 -3.72 -3.27
C ALA A 158 14.06 -2.56 -3.58
N SER A 159 13.89 -1.42 -2.90
CA SER A 159 14.76 -0.25 -3.03
C SER A 159 16.22 -0.58 -2.68
N ARG A 160 16.47 -1.31 -1.58
CA ARG A 160 17.84 -1.71 -1.23
C ARG A 160 18.49 -2.64 -2.24
N ILE A 161 17.72 -3.56 -2.82
CA ILE A 161 18.23 -4.44 -3.88
C ILE A 161 18.52 -3.61 -5.14
N SER A 162 17.63 -2.68 -5.51
CA SER A 162 17.82 -1.76 -6.64
C SER A 162 19.11 -0.96 -6.49
N THR A 163 19.32 -0.31 -5.34
CA THR A 163 20.54 0.46 -5.06
C THR A 163 21.80 -0.40 -5.15
N TYR A 164 21.78 -1.62 -4.62
CA TYR A 164 22.91 -2.53 -4.75
C TYR A 164 23.25 -2.81 -6.21
N LEU A 165 22.25 -3.07 -7.06
CA LEU A 165 22.46 -3.32 -8.49
C LEU A 165 22.99 -2.07 -9.21
N HIS A 166 22.47 -0.88 -8.87
CA HIS A 166 22.98 0.40 -9.37
C HIS A 166 24.44 0.66 -9.02
N LEU A 167 24.90 0.19 -7.86
CA LEU A 167 26.28 0.34 -7.42
C LEU A 167 27.22 -0.76 -7.96
N SER A 168 26.69 -1.93 -8.29
CA SER A 168 27.49 -3.14 -8.53
C SER A 168 27.52 -3.61 -9.97
N ALA A 169 26.58 -3.17 -10.81
CA ALA A 169 26.51 -3.60 -12.20
C ALA A 169 25.97 -2.51 -13.12
N GLN A 170 26.22 -2.65 -14.42
CA GLN A 170 25.56 -1.83 -15.42
C GLN A 170 24.14 -2.35 -15.67
N LYS A 171 23.19 -1.45 -15.91
CA LYS A 171 21.79 -1.78 -16.22
C LYS A 171 21.73 -2.82 -17.35
N GLY A 172 21.01 -3.92 -17.16
CA GLY A 172 20.93 -5.04 -18.11
C GLY A 172 21.90 -6.19 -17.85
N SER A 173 22.97 -5.99 -17.08
CA SER A 173 23.92 -7.02 -16.66
C SER A 173 23.81 -7.34 -15.17
N LEU A 174 24.06 -8.59 -14.78
CA LEU A 174 24.13 -8.97 -13.37
C LEU A 174 25.58 -8.97 -12.88
N PRO A 175 25.82 -8.69 -11.59
CA PRO A 175 27.14 -8.92 -10.98
C PRO A 175 27.55 -10.39 -11.08
N GLU A 176 28.85 -10.67 -11.06
CA GLU A 176 29.37 -12.04 -11.15
C GLU A 176 28.85 -12.92 -10.01
N GLY A 177 28.40 -14.14 -10.34
CA GLY A 177 27.88 -15.11 -9.37
C GLY A 177 26.42 -14.87 -8.93
N GLU A 178 25.75 -13.84 -9.45
CA GLU A 178 24.35 -13.56 -9.14
C GLU A 178 23.40 -14.16 -10.18
N ALA A 179 22.29 -14.74 -9.70
CA ALA A 179 21.25 -15.31 -10.54
C ALA A 179 19.94 -14.49 -10.48
N ARG A 180 19.19 -14.50 -11.59
CA ARG A 180 17.86 -13.89 -11.69
C ARG A 180 16.87 -14.51 -10.71
N CYS A 181 16.76 -15.83 -10.75
CA CYS A 181 15.88 -16.60 -9.89
C CYS A 181 16.74 -17.43 -8.94
N VAL A 182 16.50 -17.26 -7.65
CA VAL A 182 17.09 -18.05 -6.58
C VAL A 182 15.98 -18.76 -5.84
N GLY A 183 16.25 -19.95 -5.29
CA GLY A 183 15.24 -20.65 -4.50
C GLY A 183 14.86 -19.86 -3.23
N PRO A 184 13.65 -20.04 -2.68
CA PRO A 184 13.19 -19.32 -1.48
C PRO A 184 14.13 -19.54 -0.29
N TRP A 185 14.71 -20.73 -0.16
CA TRP A 185 15.71 -21.04 0.87
C TRP A 185 16.93 -20.12 0.82
N ALA A 186 17.42 -19.79 -0.38
CA ALA A 186 18.54 -18.88 -0.55
C ALA A 186 18.16 -17.43 -0.19
N VAL A 187 16.91 -17.02 -0.44
CA VAL A 187 16.42 -15.68 -0.10
C VAL A 187 16.34 -15.47 1.41
N PHE A 188 15.92 -16.47 2.18
CA PHE A 188 15.74 -16.32 3.63
C PHE A 188 16.93 -16.77 4.46
N PHE A 189 17.61 -17.83 4.05
CA PHE A 189 18.65 -18.48 4.84
C PHE A 189 20.04 -18.40 4.21
N GLY A 190 20.17 -17.70 3.08
CA GLY A 190 21.47 -17.44 2.47
C GLY A 190 22.38 -16.55 3.36
N PRO A 191 23.71 -16.63 3.15
CA PRO A 191 24.67 -15.75 3.82
C PRO A 191 24.71 -14.33 3.23
N CYS A 192 24.02 -14.08 2.11
CA CYS A 192 24.06 -12.81 1.39
C CYS A 192 23.39 -11.65 2.16
N MET A 193 23.77 -10.42 1.81
CA MET A 193 23.25 -9.19 2.45
C MET A 193 21.73 -9.05 2.28
N HIS A 194 21.18 -9.48 1.14
CA HIS A 194 19.74 -9.46 0.87
C HIS A 194 18.97 -10.39 1.80
N ALA A 195 19.50 -11.58 2.07
CA ALA A 195 18.89 -12.54 2.99
C ALA A 195 18.94 -12.06 4.45
N ARG A 196 20.04 -11.42 4.85
CA ARG A 196 20.12 -10.77 6.17
C ARG A 196 19.06 -9.68 6.32
N THR A 197 18.85 -8.86 5.29
CA THR A 197 17.83 -7.81 5.32
C THR A 197 16.43 -8.41 5.38
N ALA A 198 16.13 -9.43 4.57
CA ALA A 198 14.84 -10.12 4.60
C ALA A 198 14.51 -10.69 6.00
N ARG A 199 15.49 -11.33 6.66
CA ARG A 199 15.33 -11.83 8.05
C ARG A 199 15.07 -10.71 9.05
N LEU A 200 15.76 -9.58 8.93
CA LEU A 200 15.54 -8.42 9.80
C LEU A 200 14.13 -7.83 9.61
N LEU A 201 13.64 -7.75 8.36
CA LEU A 201 12.29 -7.27 8.06
C LEU A 201 11.22 -8.23 8.60
N LEU A 202 11.42 -9.55 8.50
CA LEU A 202 10.53 -10.54 9.12
C LEU A 202 10.56 -10.48 10.65
N LEU A 203 11.72 -10.22 11.25
CA LEU A 203 11.83 -10.03 12.70
C LEU A 203 11.13 -8.75 13.16
N LEU A 204 11.13 -7.69 12.35
CA LEU A 204 10.40 -6.45 12.60
C LEU A 204 8.88 -6.61 12.42
N LEU A 205 8.46 -7.49 11.50
CA LEU A 205 7.04 -7.73 11.20
C LEU A 205 6.25 -8.17 12.44
N VAL A 206 6.75 -9.16 13.19
CA VAL A 206 6.02 -9.76 14.32
C VAL A 206 5.65 -8.73 15.39
N PRO A 207 6.60 -7.99 16.01
CA PRO A 207 6.25 -6.98 16.99
C PRO A 207 5.41 -5.84 16.39
N GLY A 208 5.67 -5.44 15.14
CA GLY A 208 4.89 -4.41 14.47
C GLY A 208 3.42 -4.78 14.33
N GLN A 209 3.14 -6.00 13.85
CA GLN A 209 1.78 -6.51 13.69
C GLN A 209 1.06 -6.65 15.05
N LEU A 210 1.74 -7.14 16.08
CA LEU A 210 1.15 -7.28 17.42
C LEU A 210 0.74 -5.92 18.02
N ILE A 211 1.57 -4.88 17.84
CA ILE A 211 1.25 -3.53 18.31
C ILE A 211 -0.01 -3.02 17.62
N PHE A 212 -0.10 -3.15 16.29
CA PHE A 212 -1.28 -2.67 15.57
C PHE A 212 -2.55 -3.45 15.92
N VAL A 213 -2.47 -4.77 16.06
CA VAL A 213 -3.60 -5.58 16.52
C VAL A 213 -4.07 -5.12 17.91
N ALA A 214 -3.14 -4.86 18.84
CA ALA A 214 -3.49 -4.36 20.17
C ALA A 214 -4.14 -2.97 20.13
N VAL A 215 -3.70 -2.09 19.21
CA VAL A 215 -4.32 -0.77 19.00
C VAL A 215 -5.74 -0.92 18.45
N ILE A 216 -5.96 -1.78 17.45
CA ILE A 216 -7.30 -2.02 16.88
C ILE A 216 -8.25 -2.56 17.96
N ASP A 217 -7.82 -3.56 18.73
CA ASP A 217 -8.59 -4.14 19.85
C ASP A 217 -8.95 -3.07 20.91
N HIS A 218 -8.10 -2.06 21.11
CA HIS A 218 -8.39 -0.96 22.01
C HIS A 218 -9.38 0.07 21.44
N VAL A 219 -9.36 0.30 20.12
CA VAL A 219 -10.15 1.34 19.44
C VAL A 219 -11.54 0.85 19.02
N GLU A 220 -11.65 -0.36 18.47
CA GLU A 220 -12.95 -0.93 18.08
C GLU A 220 -13.78 -1.43 19.28
N GLY A 221 -13.16 -1.48 20.46
CA GLY A 221 -13.72 -2.09 21.67
C GLY A 221 -13.37 -3.58 21.73
N PRO A 222 -13.52 -4.23 22.91
CA PRO A 222 -13.26 -5.65 23.05
C PRO A 222 -14.26 -6.43 22.19
N GLY A 223 -13.85 -6.82 20.99
CA GLY A 223 -14.55 -7.85 20.23
C GLY A 223 -14.42 -9.16 21.01
N ASP A 224 -15.52 -9.63 21.61
CA ASP A 224 -15.51 -10.79 22.52
C ASP A 224 -15.06 -12.10 21.88
N ALA A 225 -15.02 -12.17 20.55
CA ALA A 225 -14.69 -13.39 19.85
C ALA A 225 -13.22 -13.38 19.38
N PHE A 226 -12.42 -14.36 19.82
CA PHE A 226 -11.21 -14.87 19.12
C PHE A 226 -9.79 -14.40 19.50
N ARG A 227 -9.54 -13.74 20.64
CA ARG A 227 -8.21 -13.18 21.00
C ARG A 227 -6.98 -14.09 20.82
N GLY A 228 -7.08 -15.41 21.05
CA GLY A 228 -5.95 -16.33 20.84
C GLY A 228 -5.84 -16.85 19.40
N PRO A 229 -6.85 -17.60 18.92
CA PRO A 229 -6.82 -18.21 17.59
C PRO A 229 -6.75 -17.19 16.45
N PHE A 230 -7.46 -16.05 16.57
CA PHE A 230 -7.38 -14.98 15.57
C PHE A 230 -5.97 -14.43 15.46
N VAL A 231 -5.36 -14.04 16.58
CA VAL A 231 -4.01 -13.46 16.59
C VAL A 231 -2.99 -14.46 16.02
N GLY A 232 -3.12 -15.75 16.35
CA GLY A 232 -2.27 -16.80 15.78
C GLY A 232 -2.41 -16.94 14.27
N LEU A 233 -3.64 -17.03 13.76
CA LEU A 233 -3.92 -17.18 12.33
C LEU A 233 -3.59 -15.90 11.54
N TYR A 234 -3.90 -14.73 12.09
CA TYR A 234 -3.54 -13.42 11.56
C TYR A 234 -2.01 -13.28 11.44
N MET A 235 -1.28 -13.65 12.48
CA MET A 235 0.19 -13.60 12.47
C MET A 235 0.76 -14.57 11.42
N ALA A 236 0.20 -15.78 11.31
CA ALA A 236 0.61 -16.73 10.29
C ALA A 236 0.34 -16.19 8.88
N ALA A 237 -0.83 -15.59 8.64
CA ALA A 237 -1.17 -14.94 7.38
C ALA A 237 -0.21 -13.79 7.04
N ALA A 238 0.08 -12.90 7.99
CA ALA A 238 1.00 -11.79 7.80
C ALA A 238 2.43 -12.29 7.47
N ILE A 239 2.93 -13.30 8.19
CA ILE A 239 4.24 -13.90 7.91
C ILE A 239 4.28 -14.53 6.52
N VAL A 240 3.25 -15.30 6.15
CA VAL A 240 3.14 -15.91 4.82
C VAL A 240 3.13 -14.83 3.73
N GLN A 241 2.31 -13.79 3.89
CA GLN A 241 2.23 -12.67 2.95
C GLN A 241 3.60 -12.01 2.75
N VAL A 242 4.27 -11.60 3.83
CA VAL A 242 5.57 -10.91 3.73
C VAL A 242 6.66 -11.84 3.20
N CYS A 243 6.67 -13.12 3.55
CA CYS A 243 7.58 -14.10 2.95
C CYS A 243 7.41 -14.20 1.43
N LEU A 244 6.16 -14.31 0.94
CA LEU A 244 5.89 -14.35 -0.49
C LEU A 244 6.36 -13.05 -1.18
N LEU A 245 6.06 -11.89 -0.60
CA LEU A 245 6.44 -10.59 -1.15
C LEU A 245 7.95 -10.37 -1.18
N LEU A 246 8.69 -10.70 -0.11
CA LEU A 246 10.14 -10.56 -0.06
C LEU A 246 10.83 -11.47 -1.08
N TYR A 247 10.32 -12.69 -1.27
CA TYR A 247 10.79 -13.58 -2.32
C TYR A 247 10.57 -12.98 -3.71
N LEU A 248 9.35 -12.51 -3.97
CA LEU A 248 9.00 -11.90 -5.25
C LEU A 248 9.77 -10.62 -5.50
N ALA A 249 10.09 -9.82 -4.48
CA ALA A 249 10.94 -8.64 -4.61
C ALA A 249 12.32 -9.01 -5.14
N ARG A 250 12.95 -10.07 -4.60
CA ARG A 250 14.27 -10.53 -5.05
C ARG A 250 14.26 -11.00 -6.51
N VAL A 251 13.20 -11.69 -6.93
CA VAL A 251 13.08 -12.16 -8.32
C VAL A 251 12.75 -11.00 -9.26
N LEU A 252 11.75 -10.19 -8.92
CA LEU A 252 11.23 -9.12 -9.77
C LEU A 252 12.28 -8.03 -10.01
N VAL A 253 12.98 -7.57 -8.98
CA VAL A 253 14.01 -6.53 -9.12
C VAL A 253 15.12 -6.99 -10.08
N TYR A 254 15.58 -8.25 -9.97
CA TYR A 254 16.61 -8.78 -10.87
C TYR A 254 16.09 -8.99 -12.29
N VAL A 255 14.84 -9.44 -12.45
CA VAL A 255 14.22 -9.58 -13.75
C VAL A 255 14.10 -8.22 -14.44
N LEU A 256 13.61 -7.19 -13.74
CA LEU A 256 13.50 -5.82 -14.26
C LEU A 256 14.88 -5.27 -14.64
N TRP A 257 15.88 -5.48 -13.76
CA TRP A 257 17.25 -5.06 -14.00
C TRP A 257 17.84 -5.66 -15.28
N THR A 258 17.70 -6.98 -15.47
CA THR A 258 18.18 -7.66 -16.69
C THR A 258 17.42 -7.26 -17.96
N ARG A 259 16.22 -6.68 -17.82
CA ARG A 259 15.46 -6.11 -18.93
C ARG A 259 15.80 -4.64 -19.20
N GLY A 260 16.78 -4.07 -18.49
CA GLY A 260 17.14 -2.67 -18.65
C GLY A 260 16.10 -1.69 -18.09
N GLN A 261 15.17 -2.17 -17.25
CA GLN A 261 14.17 -1.35 -16.58
C GLN A 261 14.67 -0.97 -15.18
N ASP A 262 14.36 0.25 -14.76
CA ASP A 262 14.69 0.70 -13.41
C ASP A 262 13.72 0.01 -12.42
N PRO A 263 14.23 -0.84 -11.50
CA PRO A 263 13.39 -1.53 -10.55
C PRO A 263 12.63 -0.60 -9.60
N ASP A 264 13.15 0.59 -9.30
CA ASP A 264 12.47 1.52 -8.38
C ASP A 264 11.19 2.09 -8.99
N ASN A 265 11.13 2.21 -10.32
CA ASN A 265 9.95 2.70 -11.04
C ASN A 265 8.87 1.61 -11.24
N ALA A 266 9.23 0.33 -11.17
CA ALA A 266 8.38 -0.77 -11.62
C ALA A 266 8.11 -1.85 -10.56
N ALA A 267 9.10 -2.18 -9.72
CA ALA A 267 8.98 -3.24 -8.74
C ALA A 267 8.05 -2.84 -7.58
N ILE A 268 8.23 -1.62 -7.05
CA ILE A 268 7.50 -1.16 -5.86
C ILE A 268 5.98 -1.14 -6.10
N PRO A 269 5.44 -0.48 -7.15
CA PRO A 269 3.99 -0.48 -7.39
C PRO A 269 3.41 -1.89 -7.55
N PHE A 270 4.14 -2.76 -8.27
CA PHE A 270 3.70 -4.13 -8.49
C PHE A 270 3.68 -4.97 -7.21
N LEU A 271 4.74 -4.87 -6.39
CA LEU A 271 4.85 -5.62 -5.14
C LEU A 271 3.81 -5.15 -4.11
N THR A 272 3.55 -3.85 -4.03
CA THR A 272 2.51 -3.31 -3.14
C THR A 272 1.11 -3.75 -3.59
N ALA A 273 0.80 -3.68 -4.88
CA ALA A 273 -0.49 -4.14 -5.39
C ALA A 273 -0.70 -5.65 -5.20
N LEU A 274 0.36 -6.44 -5.38
CA LEU A 274 0.29 -7.87 -5.07
C LEU A 274 0.15 -8.11 -3.57
N GLY A 275 0.77 -7.26 -2.75
CA GLY A 275 0.58 -7.23 -1.31
C GLY A 275 -0.87 -6.98 -0.94
N ASP A 276 -1.54 -6.03 -1.60
CA ASP A 276 -2.97 -5.76 -1.38
C ASP A 276 -3.85 -6.98 -1.67
N LEU A 277 -3.61 -7.62 -2.81
CA LEU A 277 -4.34 -8.81 -3.22
C LEU A 277 -4.12 -9.98 -2.24
N LEU A 278 -2.86 -10.27 -1.93
CA LEU A 278 -2.50 -11.36 -1.03
C LEU A 278 -3.01 -11.12 0.39
N GLY A 279 -2.87 -9.90 0.92
CA GLY A 279 -3.31 -9.58 2.28
C GLY A 279 -4.82 -9.61 2.42
N SER A 280 -5.57 -9.07 1.44
CA SER A 280 -7.04 -9.18 1.43
C SER A 280 -7.50 -10.64 1.38
N GLY A 281 -6.90 -11.44 0.50
CA GLY A 281 -7.21 -12.87 0.38
C GLY A 281 -6.87 -13.67 1.62
N LEU A 282 -5.67 -13.50 2.18
CA LEU A 282 -5.23 -14.21 3.38
C LEU A 282 -6.02 -13.79 4.61
N LEU A 283 -6.34 -12.50 4.77
CA LEU A 283 -7.17 -12.02 5.86
C LEU A 283 -8.60 -12.61 5.78
N ALA A 284 -9.20 -12.63 4.59
CA ALA A 284 -10.50 -13.29 4.39
C ALA A 284 -10.44 -14.78 4.76
N LEU A 285 -9.35 -15.48 4.42
CA LEU A 285 -9.14 -16.87 4.82
C LEU A 285 -8.99 -17.05 6.34
N VAL A 286 -8.36 -16.10 7.04
CA VAL A 286 -8.28 -16.11 8.51
C VAL A 286 -9.68 -16.06 9.12
N TYR A 287 -10.52 -15.11 8.71
CA TYR A 287 -11.89 -15.00 9.20
C TYR A 287 -12.75 -16.25 8.87
N LEU A 288 -12.59 -16.80 7.67
CA LEU A 288 -13.26 -18.05 7.28
C LEU A 288 -12.82 -19.24 8.15
N SER A 289 -11.52 -19.35 8.44
CA SER A 289 -10.96 -20.43 9.27
C SER A 289 -11.47 -20.34 10.71
N ILE A 290 -11.59 -19.12 11.22
CA ILE A 290 -12.11 -18.86 12.56
C ILE A 290 -13.58 -19.23 12.68
N LEU A 291 -14.39 -18.92 11.67
CA LEU A 291 -15.80 -19.32 11.63
C LEU A 291 -15.96 -20.85 11.69
N GLN A 292 -15.05 -21.61 11.06
CA GLN A 292 -15.06 -23.07 11.13
C GLN A 292 -14.66 -23.62 12.50
N LEU A 293 -13.82 -22.89 13.25
CA LEU A 293 -13.35 -23.29 14.57
C LEU A 293 -14.36 -23.00 15.69
N SER A 294 -15.28 -22.04 15.50
CA SER A 294 -16.37 -21.72 16.44
C SER A 294 -17.76 -21.76 15.80
N PRO A 295 -18.29 -22.96 15.45
CA PRO A 295 -19.61 -23.07 14.80
C PRO A 295 -20.81 -22.76 15.70
N ASN A 296 -20.63 -22.54 17.01
CA ASN A 296 -21.72 -22.41 18.00
C ASN A 296 -21.94 -20.99 18.55
N GLU A 297 -21.15 -20.01 18.16
CA GLU A 297 -21.42 -18.60 18.48
C GLU A 297 -21.82 -17.89 17.19
N THR A 298 -23.04 -17.34 17.19
CA THR A 298 -23.59 -16.60 16.07
C THR A 298 -22.71 -15.40 15.76
N VAL A 299 -21.82 -15.54 14.78
CA VAL A 299 -21.30 -14.37 14.07
C VAL A 299 -22.52 -13.71 13.47
N ASP A 300 -22.84 -12.51 13.95
CA ASP A 300 -23.94 -11.70 13.44
C ASP A 300 -23.64 -11.38 11.98
N THR A 301 -24.12 -12.26 11.09
CA THR A 301 -24.03 -12.16 9.64
C THR A 301 -25.16 -11.29 9.09
N THR A 302 -25.87 -10.58 9.99
CA THR A 302 -26.91 -9.65 9.61
C THR A 302 -26.26 -8.34 9.16
N PRO A 303 -26.32 -7.98 7.87
CA PRO A 303 -25.99 -6.62 7.47
C PRO A 303 -26.93 -5.69 8.24
N SER A 304 -26.38 -4.67 8.88
CA SER A 304 -27.13 -3.70 9.67
C SER A 304 -28.21 -3.07 8.77
N ALA A 305 -29.43 -3.59 8.88
CA ALA A 305 -30.54 -3.10 8.09
C ALA A 305 -30.79 -1.64 8.48
N LEU A 306 -30.84 -0.80 7.44
CA LEU A 306 -31.34 0.57 7.43
C LEU A 306 -32.35 0.82 8.56
N THR A 307 -32.00 1.66 9.52
CA THR A 307 -32.93 2.21 10.50
C THR A 307 -33.97 3.01 9.74
N THR A 308 -35.12 2.40 9.47
CA THR A 308 -36.30 3.11 9.00
C THR A 308 -36.81 3.96 10.15
N ALA A 309 -36.67 5.27 10.01
CA ALA A 309 -37.27 6.23 10.93
C ALA A 309 -38.80 6.07 10.91
N PRO A 310 -39.49 6.08 12.07
CA PRO A 310 -40.95 6.02 12.09
C PRO A 310 -41.55 7.30 11.51
N SER A 311 -42.39 7.14 10.49
CA SER A 311 -43.25 8.17 9.94
C SER A 311 -44.34 8.53 10.96
N ASN A 312 -44.12 9.61 11.71
CA ASN A 312 -45.20 10.29 12.43
C ASN A 312 -46.13 10.99 11.42
N HIS A 313 -47.23 10.33 11.05
CA HIS A 313 -48.42 11.00 10.56
C HIS A 313 -49.28 11.40 11.76
N THR A 314 -49.27 12.69 12.07
CA THR A 314 -50.28 13.34 12.91
C THR A 314 -51.50 13.68 12.04
N THR A 315 -52.66 13.15 12.44
CA THR A 315 -53.96 13.82 12.30
C THR A 315 -54.18 14.74 13.48
#